data_AF-A0A7S2MVC9-F1
#
_entry.id   AF-A0A7S2MVC9-F1
#
_cell.length_a   1.000
_cell.length_b   1.000
_cell.length_c   1.000
_cell.angle_alpha   90.00
_cell.angle_beta   90.00
_cell.angle_gamma   90.00
#
_symmetry.space_group_name_H-M   'P 1'
#
loop_
_entity.id
_entity.type
_entity.pdbx_description
1 polymer ?
#
loop_
_entity_poly.entity_id
_entity_poly.type
_entity_poly.pdbx_seq_one_letter_code
_entity_poly.pdbx_strand_id
1 'polypeptide(L)'
;RREGANEEEARTVANGAARALSGVALWPRLVLDPEGEFVVESRGPRGENQKSHWQTVLPLLASRPVQVTPGAAIQLDGTVKLGSAVDSPPVYELQARVVA
;
A
#
# COMPACT_ATOMS: atom_id res chain seq x y z
N ARG A 1 28.37 12.60 -18.82
CA ARG A 1 26.96 12.95 -18.58
C ARG A 1 26.83 13.26 -17.11
N ARG A 2 26.33 14.44 -16.70
CA ARG A 2 25.91 14.66 -15.31
C ARG A 2 24.62 13.88 -15.15
N GLU A 3 24.65 12.80 -14.39
CA GLU A 3 23.46 12.04 -14.02
C GLU A 3 22.89 12.65 -12.73
N GLY A 4 21.58 12.94 -12.73
CA GLY A 4 20.86 13.51 -11.59
C GLY A 4 20.11 14.81 -11.90
N ALA A 5 18.96 14.99 -11.26
CA ALA A 5 18.24 16.27 -11.22
C ALA A 5 19.06 17.31 -10.44
N ASN A 6 18.95 18.59 -10.80
CA ASN A 6 19.54 19.64 -9.96
C ASN A 6 18.79 19.74 -8.62
N GLU A 7 19.37 20.41 -7.63
CA GLU A 7 18.82 20.44 -6.27
C GLU A 7 17.39 21.02 -6.20
N GLU A 8 17.08 22.01 -7.03
CA GLU A 8 15.76 22.64 -7.09
C GLU A 8 14.70 21.71 -7.68
N GLU A 9 15.03 21.02 -8.77
CA GLU A 9 14.19 19.99 -9.36
C GLU A 9 13.95 18.83 -8.39
N ALA A 10 15.02 18.35 -7.75
CA ALA A 10 14.93 17.28 -6.76
C ALA A 10 14.04 17.68 -5.58
N ARG A 11 14.18 18.91 -5.09
CA ARG A 11 13.35 19.46 -4.00
C ARG A 11 11.89 19.58 -4.40
N THR A 12 11.62 20.01 -5.63
CA THR A 12 10.26 20.13 -6.17
C THR A 12 9.58 18.78 -6.24
N VAL A 13 10.26 17.78 -6.80
CA VAL A 13 9.77 16.40 -6.91
C VAL A 13 9.57 15.77 -5.53
N ALA A 14 10.52 15.94 -4.63
CA ALA A 14 10.43 15.40 -3.27
C ALA A 14 9.26 15.99 -2.49
N ASN A 15 9.04 17.32 -2.58
CA ASN A 15 7.91 17.98 -1.93
C ASN A 15 6.56 17.49 -2.49
N GLY A 16 6.47 17.30 -3.80
CA GLY A 16 5.26 16.76 -4.43
C GLY A 16 5.00 15.32 -3.98
N ALA A 17 6.02 14.46 -4.01
CA ALA A 17 5.90 13.05 -3.65
C ALA A 17 5.57 12.85 -2.16
N ALA A 18 6.18 13.63 -1.27
CA ALA A 18 5.96 13.53 0.18
C ALA A 18 4.53 13.91 0.62
N ARG A 19 3.77 14.60 -0.24
CA ARG A 19 2.42 15.09 0.04
C ARG A 19 1.38 14.52 -0.92
N ALA A 20 1.67 13.40 -1.58
CA ALA A 20 0.78 12.81 -2.57
C ALA A 20 0.40 11.38 -2.18
N LEU A 21 -0.90 11.14 -1.99
CA LEU A 21 -1.49 9.82 -1.78
C LEU A 21 -2.04 9.29 -3.10
N SER A 22 -1.48 8.20 -3.61
CA SER A 22 -1.94 7.58 -4.86
C SER A 22 -2.77 6.31 -4.64
N GLY A 23 -2.41 5.54 -3.61
CA GLY A 23 -2.94 4.20 -3.38
C GLY A 23 -2.61 3.69 -1.98
N VAL A 24 -3.10 2.50 -1.65
CA VAL A 24 -2.77 1.79 -0.40
C VAL A 24 -2.15 0.44 -0.74
N ALA A 25 -0.87 0.26 -0.42
CA ALA A 25 -0.22 -1.03 -0.61
C ALA A 25 -0.77 -2.06 0.38
N LEU A 26 -1.17 -3.23 -0.12
CA LEU A 26 -1.70 -4.35 0.64
C LEU A 26 -0.83 -5.59 0.41
N TRP A 27 -0.65 -6.37 1.47
CA TRP A 27 0.06 -7.65 1.41
C TRP A 27 -0.47 -8.59 2.49
N PRO A 28 -0.47 -9.91 2.25
CA PRO A 28 -1.05 -10.87 3.18
C PRO A 28 -0.13 -11.13 4.37
N ARG A 29 -0.77 -11.45 5.50
CA ARG A 29 -0.16 -12.08 6.66
C ARG A 29 -0.99 -13.33 6.95
N LEU A 30 -0.37 -14.50 6.97
CA LEU A 30 -1.06 -15.74 7.33
C LEU A 30 -0.75 -16.10 8.76
N VAL A 31 -1.80 -16.39 9.52
CA VAL A 31 -1.71 -16.93 10.88
C VAL A 31 -2.16 -18.39 10.79
N LEU A 32 -1.25 -19.32 11.12
CA LEU A 32 -1.42 -20.75 10.86
C LEU A 32 -1.94 -21.53 12.08
N ASP A 33 -2.06 -20.87 13.23
CA ASP A 33 -2.53 -21.42 14.49
C ASP A 33 -3.42 -20.40 15.25
N PRO A 34 -4.37 -20.85 16.08
CA PRO A 34 -5.24 -19.95 16.85
C PRO A 34 -4.49 -19.01 17.81
N GLU A 35 -3.36 -19.44 18.35
CA GLU A 35 -2.56 -18.71 19.32
C GLU A 35 -1.68 -17.62 18.67
N GLY A 36 -1.46 -17.70 17.36
CA GLY A 36 -0.70 -16.75 16.57
C GLY A 36 0.83 -16.91 16.67
N GLU A 37 1.31 -18.08 17.06
CA GLU A 37 2.73 -18.40 17.17
C GLU A 37 3.38 -18.70 15.79
N PHE A 38 2.60 -19.24 14.85
CA PHE A 38 3.03 -19.60 13.51
C PHE A 38 2.50 -18.61 12.49
N VAL A 39 3.31 -17.58 12.22
CA VAL A 39 2.97 -16.49 11.31
C VAL A 39 3.86 -16.51 10.08
N VAL A 40 3.24 -16.44 8.91
CA VAL A 40 3.94 -16.22 7.63
C VAL A 40 3.71 -14.78 7.18
N GLU A 41 4.78 -13.99 7.24
CA GLU A 41 4.80 -12.60 6.80
C GLU A 41 5.25 -12.51 5.33
N SER A 42 4.46 -11.87 4.48
CA SER A 42 4.86 -11.59 3.09
C SER A 42 5.81 -10.38 2.96
N ARG A 43 5.76 -9.47 3.94
CA ARG A 43 6.53 -8.22 4.04
C ARG A 43 6.83 -7.92 5.49
N GLY A 44 7.77 -7.01 5.75
CA GLY A 44 7.97 -6.47 7.10
C GLY A 44 6.78 -5.63 7.60
N PRO A 45 6.73 -5.30 8.90
CA PRO A 45 5.63 -4.56 9.51
C PRO A 45 5.32 -3.21 8.86
N ARG A 46 6.29 -2.60 8.18
CA ARG A 46 6.13 -1.33 7.45
C ARG A 46 6.23 -1.50 5.93
N GLY A 47 6.02 -2.72 5.44
CA GLY A 47 6.11 -3.06 4.03
C GLY A 47 7.53 -3.33 3.55
N GLU A 48 8.49 -3.55 4.46
CA GLU A 48 9.87 -3.85 4.09
C GLU A 48 9.94 -5.12 3.23
N ASN A 49 10.95 -5.16 2.35
CA ASN A 49 11.13 -6.28 1.44
C ASN A 49 11.48 -7.56 2.20
N GLN A 50 10.88 -8.67 1.79
CA GLN A 50 11.09 -10.00 2.38
C GLN A 50 11.26 -11.05 1.28
N LYS A 51 11.79 -12.22 1.65
CA LYS A 51 11.84 -13.38 0.73
C LYS A 51 10.44 -14.00 0.59
N SER A 52 9.60 -13.35 -0.20
CA SER A 52 8.27 -13.84 -0.56
C SER A 52 8.03 -13.67 -2.05
N HIS A 53 7.37 -14.66 -2.66
CA HIS A 53 6.88 -14.55 -4.04
C HIS A 53 5.51 -13.86 -4.11
N TRP A 54 4.88 -13.59 -2.97
CA TRP A 54 3.60 -12.89 -2.96
C TRP A 54 3.76 -11.44 -3.41
N GLN A 55 2.82 -11.04 -4.26
CA GLN A 55 2.75 -9.68 -4.78
C GLN A 55 2.27 -8.72 -3.70
N THR A 56 2.78 -7.49 -3.75
CA THR A 56 2.10 -6.36 -3.10
C THR A 56 1.00 -5.88 -4.03
N VAL A 57 -0.24 -5.93 -3.57
CA VAL A 57 -1.38 -5.38 -4.31
C VAL A 57 -1.41 -3.87 -4.08
N LEU A 58 -1.45 -3.09 -5.16
CA LEU A 58 -1.54 -1.64 -5.09
C LEU A 58 -2.79 -1.14 -5.87
N PRO A 59 -3.95 -1.09 -5.20
CA PRO A 59 -5.11 -0.40 -5.71
C PRO A 59 -4.85 1.11 -5.68
N LEU A 60 -5.00 1.75 -6.84
CA LEU A 60 -5.01 3.19 -6.96
C LEU A 60 -6.36 3.72 -6.47
N LEU A 61 -6.32 4.70 -5.57
CA LEU A 61 -7.53 5.20 -4.89
C LEU A 61 -8.18 6.39 -5.61
N ALA A 62 -7.46 6.97 -6.57
CA ALA A 62 -7.92 8.07 -7.41
C ALA A 62 -7.21 8.01 -8.78
N SER A 63 -7.79 8.65 -9.79
CA SER A 63 -7.20 8.76 -11.13
C SER A 63 -5.91 9.58 -11.17
N ARG A 64 -5.67 10.39 -10.13
CA ARG A 64 -4.46 11.18 -9.91
C ARG A 64 -4.13 11.20 -8.41
N PRO A 65 -2.85 11.36 -8.02
CA PRO A 65 -2.49 11.46 -6.61
C PRO A 65 -3.22 12.63 -5.91
N VAL A 66 -3.77 12.35 -4.74
CA VAL A 66 -4.47 13.31 -3.89
C VAL A 66 -3.46 14.00 -2.96
N GLN A 67 -3.53 15.32 -2.83
CA GLN A 67 -2.65 16.05 -1.93
C GLN A 67 -3.01 15.80 -0.45
N VAL A 68 -2.02 15.60 0.40
CA VAL A 68 -2.17 15.35 1.84
C VAL A 68 -1.18 16.20 2.65
N THR A 69 -1.59 16.56 3.86
CA THR A 69 -0.74 17.28 4.83
C THR A 69 -0.27 16.33 5.94
N PRO A 70 0.87 16.63 6.60
CA PRO A 70 1.25 15.91 7.82
C PRO A 70 0.10 15.90 8.83
N GLY A 71 -0.19 14.72 9.39
CA GLY A 71 -1.29 14.52 10.34
C GLY A 71 -2.66 14.28 9.70
N ALA A 72 -2.78 14.35 8.37
CA ALA A 72 -4.03 13.98 7.69
C ALA A 72 -4.38 12.51 7.97
N ALA A 73 -5.64 12.26 8.31
CA ALA A 73 -6.15 10.92 8.48
C ALA A 73 -6.66 10.37 7.14
N ILE A 74 -6.44 9.08 6.91
CA ILE A 74 -6.92 8.37 5.72
C ILE A 74 -7.92 7.32 6.21
N GLN A 75 -9.17 7.45 5.79
CA GLN A 75 -10.16 6.39 5.99
C GLN A 75 -10.16 5.48 4.78
N LEU A 76 -10.01 4.18 5.01
CA LEU A 76 -10.11 3.12 4.02
C LEU A 76 -11.30 2.22 4.39
N ASP A 77 -12.30 2.18 3.52
CA ASP A 77 -13.41 1.25 3.60
C ASP A 77 -13.17 0.15 2.55
N GLY A 78 -13.27 -1.11 2.96
CA GLY A 78 -12.85 -2.23 2.11
C GLY A 78 -13.62 -3.52 2.36
N THR A 79 -13.91 -4.23 1.28
CA THR A 79 -14.43 -5.60 1.30
C THR A 79 -13.49 -6.51 0.53
N VAL A 80 -13.11 -7.64 1.13
CA VAL A 80 -12.36 -8.71 0.46
C VAL A 80 -13.30 -9.88 0.27
N LYS A 81 -13.60 -10.22 -0.98
CA LYS A 81 -14.44 -11.36 -1.35
C LYS A 81 -13.54 -12.54 -1.66
N LEU A 82 -13.65 -13.59 -0.86
CA LEU A 82 -12.92 -14.84 -1.06
C LEU A 82 -13.78 -15.80 -1.90
N GLY A 83 -13.14 -16.48 -2.85
CA GLY A 83 -13.77 -17.59 -3.57
C GLY A 83 -13.89 -18.83 -2.70
N SER A 84 -14.74 -19.77 -3.12
CA SER A 84 -14.87 -21.07 -2.45
C SER A 84 -13.72 -22.03 -2.76
N ALA A 85 -13.00 -21.83 -3.86
CA ALA A 85 -11.84 -22.63 -4.25
C ALA A 85 -10.52 -21.91 -3.93
N VAL A 86 -9.49 -22.68 -3.61
CA VAL A 86 -8.16 -22.17 -3.19
C VAL A 86 -7.44 -21.40 -4.29
N ASP A 87 -7.76 -21.68 -5.54
CA ASP A 87 -7.20 -21.05 -6.74
C ASP A 87 -8.03 -19.87 -7.24
N SER A 88 -9.18 -19.60 -6.63
CA SER A 88 -9.99 -18.43 -6.97
C SER A 88 -9.32 -17.18 -6.41
N PRO A 89 -8.95 -16.21 -7.27
CA PRO A 89 -8.33 -14.98 -6.79
C PRO A 89 -9.31 -14.19 -5.92
N PRO A 90 -8.86 -13.59 -4.81
CA PRO A 90 -9.69 -12.69 -4.03
C PRO A 90 -10.05 -11.44 -4.84
N VAL A 91 -11.27 -10.95 -4.65
CA VAL A 91 -11.72 -9.67 -5.22
C VAL A 91 -11.71 -8.61 -4.14
N TYR A 92 -11.07 -7.48 -4.43
CA TYR A 92 -10.95 -6.35 -3.52
C TYR A 92 -11.85 -5.21 -3.99
N GLU A 93 -12.77 -4.78 -3.13
CA GLU A 93 -13.56 -3.57 -3.32
C GLU A 93 -13.12 -2.57 -2.27
N LEU A 94 -12.40 -1.53 -2.69
CA LEU A 94 -11.72 -0.61 -1.80
C LEU A 94 -12.10 0.83 -2.17
N GLN A 95 -12.39 1.62 -1.15
CA GLN A 95 -12.57 3.06 -1.26
C GLN A 95 -11.76 3.74 -0.16
N ALA A 96 -11.08 4.83 -0.51
CA ALA A 96 -10.42 5.65 0.49
C ALA A 96 -10.81 7.12 0.35
N ARG A 97 -10.74 7.84 1.46
CA ARG A 97 -10.87 9.29 1.50
C ARG A 97 -9.91 9.86 2.54
N VAL A 98 -9.38 11.04 2.24
CA VAL A 98 -8.69 11.85 3.25
C VAL A 98 -9.77 12.47 4.14
N VAL A 99 -9.67 12.27 5.44
CA VAL A 99 -10.59 12.85 6.44
C VAL A 99 -9.85 13.92 7.24
N ALA A 100 -10.60 14.95 7.64
CA ALA A 100 -10.08 16.12 8.36
C ALA A 100 -9.46 15.77 9.70
#